data_AF-A0A3D4YQ59-F1
#
_entry.id   AF-A0A3D4YQ59-F1
#
_cell.length_a   1.000
_cell.length_b   1.000
_cell.length_c   1.000
_cell.angle_alpha   90.00
_cell.angle_beta   90.00
_cell.angle_gamma   90.00
#
_symmetry.space_group_name_H-M   'P 1'
#
loop_
_entity.id
_entity.type
_entity.pdbx_description
1 polymer ?
#
loop_
_entity_poly.entity_id
_entity_poly.type
_entity_poly.pdbx_seq_one_letter_code
_entity_poly.pdbx_strand_id
1 'polypeptide(L)'
;MAVRASVFSDGFRFDPTIGPQGANYAMGSETEFVKRLGRHGFAAWHAPDAKVEHFIRDYQMTSSWILRRAIRFGRGLYRLGLMEGPAAITTWLGIPRHLFRDILVQTAQLLKGFLTLNLETIFRARWELNVLRGQLIEAHNARDDAVTTKPRSR
;
A
#
# COMPACT_ATOMS: atom_id res chain seq x y z
N MET A 1 -11.59 14.34 1.54
CA MET A 1 -10.70 15.14 2.42
C MET A 1 -10.71 16.59 1.97
N ALA A 2 -10.59 17.53 2.91
CA ALA A 2 -10.34 18.94 2.63
C ALA A 2 -9.06 19.38 3.36
N VAL A 3 -8.25 20.25 2.75
CA VAL A 3 -6.96 20.72 3.28
C VAL A 3 -6.94 22.25 3.18
N ARG A 4 -6.47 22.93 4.23
CA ARG A 4 -6.34 24.39 4.21
C ARG A 4 -5.33 24.83 3.15
N ALA A 5 -5.63 25.90 2.43
CA ALA A 5 -4.75 26.44 1.40
C ALA A 5 -3.33 26.78 1.92
N SER A 6 -3.24 27.26 3.17
CA SER A 6 -1.97 27.61 3.82
C SER A 6 -0.99 26.43 3.88
N VAL A 7 -1.47 25.19 4.03
CA VAL A 7 -0.62 23.99 4.00
C VAL A 7 0.16 23.90 2.69
N PHE A 8 -0.46 24.28 1.56
CA PHE A 8 0.21 24.33 0.28
C PHE A 8 1.09 25.58 0.13
N SER A 9 0.73 26.71 0.72
CA SER A 9 1.60 27.89 0.79
C SER A 9 2.89 27.60 1.57
N ASP A 10 2.82 26.75 2.59
CA ASP A 10 3.96 26.30 3.41
C ASP A 10 4.85 25.26 2.71
N GLY A 11 4.60 24.97 1.43
CA GLY A 11 5.42 24.10 0.60
C GLY A 11 5.05 22.62 0.59
N PHE A 12 4.03 22.19 1.36
CA PHE A 12 3.60 20.79 1.33
C PHE A 12 2.85 20.48 0.02
N ARG A 13 3.23 19.39 -0.65
CA ARG A 13 2.54 18.83 -1.84
C ARG A 13 2.40 17.33 -1.69
N PHE A 14 1.44 16.74 -2.41
CA PHE A 14 1.37 15.28 -2.55
C PHE A 14 2.63 14.75 -3.22
N ASP A 15 3.13 13.61 -2.77
CA ASP A 15 4.21 12.90 -3.45
C ASP A 15 3.71 12.39 -4.82
N PRO A 16 4.27 12.87 -5.95
CA PRO A 16 3.81 12.50 -7.28
C PRO A 16 4.11 11.04 -7.63
N THR A 17 4.96 10.36 -6.86
CA THR A 17 5.28 8.95 -7.07
C THR A 17 4.19 8.03 -6.51
N ILE A 18 3.36 8.50 -5.57
CA ILE A 18 2.30 7.72 -4.91
C ILE A 18 0.93 8.22 -5.37
N GLY A 19 0.02 7.29 -5.58
CA GLY A 19 -1.34 7.57 -6.05
C GLY A 19 -1.50 7.33 -7.55
N PRO A 20 -2.69 7.61 -8.11
CA PRO A 20 -3.07 7.17 -9.45
C PRO A 20 -2.18 7.75 -10.56
N GLN A 21 -1.22 6.95 -11.03
CA GLN A 21 -0.42 7.22 -12.21
C GLN A 21 -0.51 6.01 -13.17
N GLY A 22 -1.38 6.11 -14.17
CA GLY A 22 -1.66 5.01 -15.10
C GLY A 22 -2.30 3.78 -14.43
N ALA A 23 -2.12 2.60 -15.03
CA ALA A 23 -2.78 1.37 -14.57
C ALA A 23 -2.12 0.73 -13.33
N ASN A 24 -0.81 0.96 -13.14
CA ASN A 24 0.03 0.23 -12.18
C ASN A 24 0.70 1.17 -11.18
N TYR A 25 -0.07 1.69 -10.23
CA TYR A 25 0.43 2.63 -9.22
C TYR A 25 0.35 2.08 -7.79
N ALA A 26 1.16 2.66 -6.89
CA ALA A 26 1.07 2.42 -5.45
C ALA A 26 -0.03 3.32 -4.85
N MET A 27 -0.99 2.74 -4.12
CA MET A 27 -2.06 3.50 -3.48
C MET A 27 -1.58 4.21 -2.21
N GLY A 28 -2.35 5.19 -1.73
CA GLY A 28 -2.12 5.81 -0.42
C GLY A 28 -1.52 7.20 -0.46
N SER A 29 -1.66 7.95 -1.55
CA SER A 29 -1.17 9.34 -1.65
C SER A 29 -1.76 10.24 -0.57
N GLU A 30 -3.07 10.08 -0.29
CA GLU A 30 -3.73 10.78 0.82
C GLU A 30 -3.18 10.36 2.18
N THR A 31 -3.01 9.06 2.41
CA THR A 31 -2.46 8.52 3.67
C THR A 31 -1.04 8.99 3.92
N GLU A 32 -0.19 8.98 2.88
CA GLU A 32 1.16 9.53 2.93
C GLU A 32 1.13 10.99 3.34
N PHE A 33 0.36 11.80 2.62
CA PHE A 33 0.31 13.24 2.82
C PHE A 33 -0.13 13.60 4.23
N VAL A 34 -1.20 12.96 4.73
CA VAL A 34 -1.69 13.19 6.10
C VAL A 34 -0.69 12.71 7.16
N LYS A 35 -0.06 11.54 6.98
CA LYS A 35 0.98 11.06 7.91
C LYS A 35 2.18 12.00 7.96
N ARG A 36 2.65 12.47 6.80
CA ARG A 36 3.74 13.44 6.73
C ARG A 36 3.37 14.75 7.42
N LEU A 37 2.20 15.32 7.10
CA LEU A 37 1.71 16.51 7.79
C LEU A 37 1.63 16.33 9.32
N GLY A 38 1.16 15.18 9.79
CA GLY A 38 1.15 14.84 11.21
C GLY A 38 2.52 14.91 11.87
N ARG A 39 3.57 14.43 11.18
CA ARG A 39 4.97 14.54 11.66
C ARG A 39 5.50 15.97 11.68
N HIS A 40 4.91 16.85 10.88
CA HIS A 40 5.21 18.29 10.87
C HIS A 40 4.31 19.09 11.81
N GLY A 41 3.57 18.44 12.71
CA GLY A 41 2.78 19.09 13.75
C GLY A 41 1.37 19.52 13.33
N PHE A 42 0.93 19.20 12.11
CA PHE A 42 -0.44 19.46 11.69
C PHE A 42 -1.40 18.42 12.29
N ALA A 43 -2.58 18.88 12.70
CA ALA A 43 -3.65 18.02 13.16
C ALA A 43 -4.65 17.71 12.03
N ALA A 44 -5.22 16.51 12.07
CA ALA A 44 -6.37 16.11 11.27
C ALA A 44 -7.55 15.81 12.20
N TRP A 45 -8.76 16.17 11.78
CA TRP A 45 -9.99 15.88 12.53
C TRP A 45 -11.05 15.30 11.60
N HIS A 46 -11.89 14.42 12.16
CA HIS A 46 -13.07 13.91 11.49
C HIS A 46 -14.23 14.86 11.73
N ALA A 47 -14.92 15.29 10.66
CA ALA A 47 -16.09 16.15 10.74
C ALA A 47 -17.35 15.30 10.48
N PRO A 48 -18.02 14.77 11.53
CA PRO A 48 -19.10 13.81 11.39
C PRO A 48 -20.33 14.37 10.65
N ASP A 49 -20.54 15.68 10.73
CA ASP A 49 -21.67 16.36 10.07
C ASP A 49 -21.43 16.60 8.57
N ALA A 50 -20.18 16.51 8.11
CA ALA A 50 -19.82 16.65 6.71
C ALA A 50 -20.06 15.33 5.96
N LYS A 51 -21.28 15.13 5.46
CA LYS A 51 -21.66 13.95 4.67
C LYS A 51 -21.27 14.13 3.20
N VAL A 52 -20.49 13.19 2.67
CA VAL A 52 -20.06 13.16 1.26
C VAL A 52 -20.39 11.80 0.67
N GLU A 53 -21.18 11.78 -0.38
CA GLU A 53 -21.52 10.55 -1.10
C GLU A 53 -20.37 10.16 -2.04
N HIS A 54 -19.99 8.88 -2.01
CA HIS A 54 -18.99 8.33 -2.91
C HIS A 54 -19.64 7.41 -3.93
N PHE A 55 -19.54 7.76 -5.21
CA PHE A 55 -20.06 6.92 -6.28
C PHE A 55 -19.12 5.75 -6.56
N ILE A 56 -19.53 4.55 -6.12
CA ILE A 56 -18.84 3.28 -6.40
C ILE A 56 -19.52 2.63 -7.60
N ARG A 57 -18.77 2.43 -8.68
CA ARG A 57 -19.29 1.77 -9.89
C ARG A 57 -19.39 0.26 -9.69
N ASP A 58 -20.37 -0.38 -10.32
CA ASP A 58 -20.64 -1.83 -10.17
C ASP A 58 -19.41 -2.70 -10.42
N TYR A 59 -18.60 -2.38 -11.43
CA TYR A 59 -17.40 -3.16 -11.74
C TYR A 59 -16.36 -3.13 -10.60
N GLN A 60 -16.39 -2.10 -9.75
CA GLN A 60 -15.52 -1.94 -8.58
C GLN A 60 -15.93 -2.88 -7.43
N MET A 61 -17.12 -3.45 -7.50
CA MET A 61 -17.62 -4.45 -6.56
C MET A 61 -17.36 -5.89 -7.01
N THR A 62 -16.71 -6.09 -8.18
CA THR A 62 -16.34 -7.44 -8.62
C THR A 62 -15.12 -7.96 -7.85
N SER A 63 -15.13 -9.25 -7.51
CA SER A 63 -13.98 -9.91 -6.88
C SER A 63 -12.68 -9.70 -7.65
N SER A 64 -12.74 -9.73 -8.98
CA SER A 64 -11.56 -9.52 -9.82
C SER A 64 -10.96 -8.12 -9.65
N TRP A 65 -11.81 -7.09 -9.56
CA TRP A 65 -11.36 -5.72 -9.39
C TRP A 65 -10.80 -5.49 -7.98
N ILE A 66 -11.47 -6.03 -6.96
CA ILE A 66 -11.04 -5.96 -5.56
C ILE A 66 -9.67 -6.61 -5.41
N LEU A 67 -9.47 -7.84 -5.91
CA LEU A 67 -8.18 -8.53 -5.84
C LEU A 67 -7.05 -7.78 -6.58
N ARG A 68 -7.32 -7.19 -7.76
CA ARG A 68 -6.35 -6.31 -8.45
C ARG A 68 -6.05 -5.03 -7.67
N ARG A 69 -7.03 -4.47 -6.97
CA ARG A 69 -6.82 -3.31 -6.08
C ARG A 69 -5.94 -3.68 -4.89
N ALA A 70 -6.04 -4.90 -4.37
CA ALA A 70 -5.21 -5.38 -3.27
C ALA A 70 -3.70 -5.31 -3.61
N ILE A 71 -3.32 -5.62 -4.85
CA ILE A 71 -1.92 -5.48 -5.32
C ILE A 71 -1.45 -4.01 -5.21
N ARG A 72 -2.25 -3.08 -5.73
CA ARG A 72 -1.94 -1.64 -5.68
C ARG A 72 -1.90 -1.12 -4.23
N PHE A 73 -2.76 -1.65 -3.37
CA PHE A 73 -2.77 -1.37 -1.94
C PHE A 73 -1.49 -1.87 -1.25
N GLY A 74 -1.08 -3.12 -1.50
CA GLY A 74 0.16 -3.67 -0.96
C GLY A 74 1.42 -2.91 -1.36
N ARG A 75 1.51 -2.46 -2.61
CA ARG A 75 2.58 -1.55 -3.07
C ARG A 75 2.61 -0.27 -2.25
N GLY A 76 1.44 0.31 -2.00
CA GLY A 76 1.26 1.48 -1.14
C GLY A 76 1.75 1.28 0.29
N LEU A 77 1.35 0.16 0.90
CA LEU A 77 1.79 -0.20 2.26
C LEU A 77 3.30 -0.31 2.38
N TYR A 78 3.97 -0.91 1.39
CA TYR A 78 5.43 -1.00 1.39
C TYR A 78 6.09 0.38 1.39
N ARG A 79 5.65 1.29 0.52
CA ARG A 79 6.18 2.67 0.47
C ARG A 79 5.92 3.45 1.74
N LEU A 80 4.71 3.36 2.29
CA LEU A 80 4.36 4.01 3.56
C LEU A 80 5.21 3.47 4.73
N GLY A 81 5.50 2.17 4.74
CA GLY A 81 6.38 1.56 5.74
C GLY A 81 7.81 2.08 5.67
N LEU A 82 8.38 2.26 4.46
CA LEU A 82 9.69 2.89 4.30
C LEU A 82 9.72 4.34 4.84
N MET A 83 8.60 5.06 4.68
CA MET A 83 8.47 6.43 5.17
C MET A 83 8.36 6.52 6.70
N GLU A 84 7.93 5.46 7.39
CA GLU A 84 7.87 5.40 8.86
C GLU A 84 9.24 5.23 9.54
N GLY A 85 10.30 5.23 8.74
CA GLY A 85 11.69 5.13 9.17
C GLY A 85 12.22 3.72 8.96
N PRO A 86 13.55 3.54 8.97
CA PRO A 86 14.18 2.23 8.97
C PRO A 86 14.02 1.61 10.36
N ALA A 87 12.77 1.36 10.79
CA ALA A 87 12.56 0.27 11.73
C ALA A 87 13.28 -0.92 11.08
N ALA A 88 14.21 -1.54 11.82
CA ALA A 88 15.10 -2.58 11.34
C ALA A 88 14.30 -3.81 10.88
N ILE A 89 13.60 -3.67 9.75
CA ILE A 89 12.90 -4.76 9.09
C ILE A 89 14.04 -5.65 8.66
N THR A 90 14.17 -6.79 9.33
CA THR A 90 15.18 -7.77 8.96
C THR A 90 14.81 -8.27 7.58
N THR A 91 15.46 -7.69 6.57
CA THR A 91 15.25 -8.04 5.18
C THR A 91 16.08 -9.27 4.86
N TRP A 92 15.51 -10.18 4.08
CA TRP A 92 16.26 -11.19 3.38
C TRP A 92 16.19 -10.85 1.88
N LEU A 93 17.35 -10.66 1.23
CA LEU A 93 17.45 -10.27 -0.18
C LEU A 93 16.73 -8.94 -0.54
N GLY A 94 16.56 -8.03 0.43
CA GLY A 94 15.80 -6.78 0.28
C GLY A 94 14.29 -6.92 0.53
N ILE A 95 13.81 -8.14 0.84
CA ILE A 95 12.41 -8.45 1.10
C ILE A 95 12.20 -8.65 2.61
N PRO A 96 11.23 -7.99 3.24
CA PRO A 96 10.91 -8.21 4.65
C PRO A 96 10.65 -9.69 4.98
N ARG A 97 11.36 -10.25 5.99
CA ARG A 97 11.25 -11.68 6.35
C ARG A 97 9.82 -12.14 6.70
N HIS A 98 9.00 -11.25 7.28
CA HIS A 98 7.62 -11.57 7.63
C HIS A 98 6.78 -11.93 6.40
N LEU A 99 7.08 -11.40 5.22
CA LEU A 99 6.33 -11.69 4.00
C LEU A 99 6.37 -13.17 3.63
N PHE A 100 7.49 -13.86 3.83
CA PHE A 100 7.58 -15.29 3.55
C PHE A 100 6.68 -16.11 4.47
N ARG A 101 6.67 -15.78 5.77
CA ARG A 101 5.77 -16.39 6.75
C ARG A 101 4.32 -16.13 6.36
N ASP A 102 3.99 -14.89 6.01
CA ASP A 102 2.62 -14.50 5.70
C ASP A 102 2.13 -15.17 4.42
N ILE A 103 2.98 -15.29 3.38
CA ILE A 103 2.66 -16.06 2.17
C ILE A 103 2.35 -17.52 2.53
N LEU A 104 3.16 -18.17 3.37
CA LEU A 104 2.91 -19.54 3.81
C LEU A 104 1.59 -19.67 4.57
N VAL A 105 1.33 -18.78 5.53
CA VAL A 105 0.10 -18.75 6.31
C VAL A 105 -1.12 -18.58 5.41
N GLN A 106 -1.09 -17.61 4.49
CA GLN A 106 -2.23 -17.34 3.62
C GLN A 106 -2.44 -18.44 2.57
N THR A 107 -1.37 -19.10 2.13
CA THR A 107 -1.47 -20.30 1.28
C THR A 107 -2.15 -21.44 2.04
N ALA A 108 -1.78 -21.67 3.30
CA ALA A 108 -2.44 -22.67 4.15
C ALA A 108 -3.91 -22.33 4.40
N GLN A 109 -4.25 -21.06 4.64
CA GLN A 109 -5.65 -20.62 4.78
C GLN A 109 -6.44 -20.81 3.48
N LEU A 110 -5.83 -20.57 2.33
CA LEU A 110 -6.46 -20.82 1.04
C LEU A 110 -6.78 -22.31 0.85
N LEU A 111 -5.82 -23.19 1.15
CA LEU A 111 -6.01 -24.65 1.11
C LEU A 111 -7.12 -25.09 2.07
N LYS A 112 -7.09 -24.61 3.32
CA LYS A 112 -8.15 -24.86 4.31
C LYS A 112 -9.51 -24.38 3.79
N GLY A 113 -9.56 -23.19 3.19
CA GLY A 113 -10.78 -22.62 2.62
C GLY A 113 -11.36 -23.50 1.51
N PHE A 114 -10.53 -24.04 0.62
CA PHE A 114 -10.96 -24.99 -0.39
C PHE A 114 -11.46 -26.31 0.21
N LEU A 115 -10.74 -26.86 1.19
CA LEU A 115 -11.14 -28.11 1.86
C LEU A 115 -12.46 -27.96 2.64
N THR A 116 -12.72 -26.77 3.18
CA THR A 116 -13.94 -26.45 3.95
C THR A 116 -15.03 -25.79 3.11
N LEU A 117 -14.79 -25.58 1.81
CA LEU A 117 -15.66 -24.85 0.88
C LEU A 117 -16.09 -23.45 1.38
N ASN A 118 -15.27 -22.83 2.24
CA ASN A 118 -15.56 -21.53 2.81
C ASN A 118 -15.08 -20.42 1.86
N LEU A 119 -16.03 -19.85 1.11
CA LEU A 119 -15.77 -18.79 0.13
C LEU A 119 -15.18 -17.52 0.75
N GLU A 120 -15.58 -17.18 1.97
CA GLU A 120 -15.04 -16.01 2.67
C GLU A 120 -13.54 -16.21 2.98
N THR A 121 -13.18 -17.37 3.53
CA THR A 121 -11.78 -17.72 3.81
C THR A 121 -10.94 -17.72 2.53
N ILE A 122 -11.47 -18.30 1.45
CA ILE A 122 -10.81 -18.30 0.13
C ILE A 122 -10.59 -16.87 -0.36
N PHE A 123 -11.62 -16.02 -0.28
CA PHE A 123 -11.55 -14.64 -0.75
C PHE A 123 -10.56 -13.81 0.07
N ARG A 124 -10.60 -13.90 1.40
CA ARG A 124 -9.67 -13.21 2.30
C ARG A 124 -8.23 -13.64 2.06
N ALA A 125 -7.97 -14.95 1.98
CA ALA A 125 -6.64 -15.46 1.69
C ALA A 125 -6.12 -14.98 0.33
N ARG A 126 -6.98 -14.96 -0.70
CA ARG A 126 -6.64 -14.39 -2.02
C ARG A 126 -6.35 -12.89 -1.95
N TRP A 127 -7.12 -12.13 -1.18
CA TRP A 127 -6.87 -10.70 -0.96
C TRP A 127 -5.50 -10.48 -0.35
N GLU A 128 -5.19 -11.16 0.76
CA GLU A 128 -3.90 -11.03 1.45
C GLU A 128 -2.73 -11.44 0.56
N LEU A 129 -2.84 -12.56 -0.18
CA LEU A 129 -1.80 -12.96 -1.14
C LEU A 129 -1.56 -11.90 -2.24
N ASN A 130 -2.61 -11.19 -2.68
CA ASN A 130 -2.45 -10.10 -3.64
C ASN A 130 -1.82 -8.84 -3.00
N VAL A 131 -2.12 -8.54 -1.73
CA VAL A 131 -1.43 -7.49 -0.96
C VAL A 131 0.07 -7.81 -0.84
N LEU A 132 0.41 -9.02 -0.41
CA LEU A 132 1.80 -9.50 -0.28
C LEU A 132 2.52 -9.45 -1.63
N ARG A 133 1.85 -9.84 -2.72
CA ARG A 133 2.39 -9.69 -4.09
C ARG A 133 2.71 -8.24 -4.42
N GLY A 134 1.84 -7.30 -4.04
CA GLY A 134 2.09 -5.87 -4.19
C GLY A 134 3.36 -5.42 -3.47
N GLN A 135 3.54 -5.84 -2.22
CA GLN A 135 4.73 -5.52 -1.43
C GLN A 135 6.01 -6.11 -2.06
N LEU A 136 5.94 -7.33 -2.58
CA LEU A 136 7.08 -7.96 -3.27
C LEU A 136 7.50 -7.22 -4.54
N ILE A 137 6.53 -6.80 -5.37
CA ILE A 137 6.79 -6.00 -6.57
C ILE A 137 7.53 -4.71 -6.19
N GLU A 138 7.06 -4.04 -5.14
CA GLU A 138 7.65 -2.78 -4.72
C GLU A 138 9.05 -2.95 -4.11
N ALA A 139 9.26 -4.01 -3.31
CA ALA A 139 10.56 -4.37 -2.77
C ALA A 139 11.59 -4.69 -3.87
N HIS A 140 11.15 -5.37 -4.92
CA HIS A 140 12.00 -5.67 -6.08
C HIS A 140 12.41 -4.39 -6.82
N ASN A 141 11.46 -3.52 -7.14
CA ASN A 141 11.74 -2.25 -7.80
C ASN A 141 12.69 -1.38 -6.97
N ALA A 142 12.47 -1.26 -5.66
CA ALA A 142 13.33 -0.50 -4.76
C ALA A 142 14.77 -1.04 -4.72
N ARG A 143 14.95 -2.36 -4.84
CA ARG A 143 16.27 -2.98 -4.93
C ARG A 143 16.98 -2.63 -6.25
N ASP A 144 16.27 -2.65 -7.37
CA ASP A 144 16.84 -2.33 -8.68
C ASP A 144 17.27 -0.85 -8.75
N ASP A 145 16.46 0.05 -8.17
CA ASP A 145 16.80 1.47 -8.01
C ASP A 145 18.05 1.68 -7.13
N ALA A 146 18.18 0.92 -6.04
CA ALA A 146 19.37 0.97 -5.17
C ALA A 146 20.65 0.42 -5.85
N VAL A 147 20.51 -0.57 -6.73
CA VAL A 147 21.63 -1.13 -7.50
C VAL A 147 22.10 -0.16 -8.60
N THR A 148 21.17 0.53 -9.26
CA THR A 148 21.48 1.46 -10.35
C THR A 148 22.05 2.80 -9.87
N THR A 149 21.70 3.23 -8.66
CA THR A 149 22.17 4.50 -8.06
C THR A 149 23.56 4.41 -7.40
N LYS A 150 24.20 3.22 -7.36
CA LYS A 150 25.54 3.07 -6.78
C LYS A 150 26.57 3.81 -7.66
N PRO A 151 27.38 4.74 -7.12
CA PRO A 151 28.38 5.45 -7.92
C PRO A 151 29.34 4.43 -8.51
N ARG A 152 29.55 4.46 -9.83
CA ARG A 152 30.69 3.78 -10.45
C ARG A 152 31.94 4.45 -9.91
N SER A 153 32.61 3.81 -8.95
CA SER A 153 33.94 4.20 -8.49
C SER A 153 34.86 4.22 -9.71
N ARG A 154 35.31 5.43 -10.08
CA ARG A 154 36.47 5.62 -10.95
C ARG A 154 37.73 5.52 -10.11
#